data_AF-A0A9D7A6N0-F1
#
_entry.id   AF-A0A9D7A6N0-F1
#
_cell.length_a   1.000
_cell.length_b   1.000
_cell.length_c   1.000
_cell.angle_alpha   90.00
_cell.angle_beta   90.00
_cell.angle_gamma   90.00
#
_symmetry.space_group_name_H-M   'P 1'
#
loop_
_entity.id
_entity.type
_entity.pdbx_description
1 polymer ?
#
loop_
_entity_poly.entity_id
_entity_poly.type
_entity_poly.pdbx_seq_one_letter_code
_entity_poly.pdbx_strand_id
1 'polypeptide(L)'
;MTALPCSIVQIFIYMIIVRVVLSWFPATSGGVVAQVSYFVGRFTEPVLDAVRRILPRTGALDLSPLVVLLFLQIVVQRMILRC
;
A
#
# COMPACT_ATOMS: atom_id res chain seq x y z
N MET A 1 -14.26 -17.46 -13.14
CA MET A 1 -14.57 -16.01 -13.28
C MET A 1 -14.16 -15.16 -12.06
N THR A 2 -13.65 -15.76 -10.97
CA THR A 2 -13.23 -15.08 -9.72
C THR A 2 -11.74 -14.68 -9.68
N ALA A 3 -10.94 -15.03 -10.69
CA ALA A 3 -9.49 -14.81 -10.66
C ALA A 3 -9.07 -13.34 -10.81
N LEU A 4 -9.81 -12.55 -11.61
CA LEU A 4 -9.47 -11.15 -11.91
C LEU A 4 -9.35 -10.27 -10.64
N PRO A 5 -10.35 -10.24 -9.74
CA PRO A 5 -10.24 -9.40 -8.55
C PRO A 5 -9.17 -9.89 -7.56
N CYS A 6 -8.81 -11.17 -7.56
CA CYS A 6 -7.69 -11.70 -6.78
C CYS A 6 -6.34 -11.13 -7.27
N SER A 7 -6.14 -11.09 -8.59
CA SER A 7 -4.94 -10.49 -9.20
C SER A 7 -4.81 -9.00 -8.91
N ILE A 8 -5.92 -8.24 -8.92
CA ILE A 8 -5.91 -6.80 -8.61
C ILE A 8 -5.49 -6.54 -7.17
N VAL A 9 -6.06 -7.28 -6.21
CA VAL A 9 -5.69 -7.18 -4.79
C VAL A 9 -4.21 -7.51 -4.60
N GLN A 10 -3.72 -8.55 -5.27
CA GLN A 10 -2.32 -8.96 -5.19
C GLN A 10 -1.38 -7.88 -5.74
N ILE A 11 -1.71 -7.26 -6.87
CA ILE A 11 -0.96 -6.12 -7.44
C ILE A 11 -0.92 -4.96 -6.44
N PHE A 12 -2.05 -4.65 -5.80
CA PHE A 12 -2.12 -3.57 -4.82
C PHE A 12 -1.28 -3.86 -3.57
N ILE A 13 -1.26 -5.12 -3.10
CA ILE A 13 -0.36 -5.56 -2.02
C ILE A 13 1.10 -5.33 -2.42
N TYR A 14 1.51 -5.71 -3.63
CA TYR A 14 2.87 -5.46 -4.11
C TYR A 14 3.20 -3.96 -4.19
N MET A 15 2.26 -3.11 -4.61
CA MET A 15 2.45 -1.65 -4.59
C MET A 15 2.73 -1.12 -3.18
N ILE A 16 1.99 -1.61 -2.17
CA ILE A 16 2.23 -1.24 -0.77
C ILE A 16 3.59 -1.73 -0.30
N ILE A 17 3.98 -2.97 -0.63
CA ILE A 17 5.31 -3.52 -0.29
C ILE A 17 6.41 -2.66 -0.91
N VAL A 18 6.29 -2.34 -2.21
CA VAL A 18 7.24 -1.47 -2.91
C VAL A 18 7.34 -0.12 -2.21
N ARG A 19 6.22 0.49 -1.81
CA ARG A 19 6.22 1.76 -1.07
C ARG A 19 6.98 1.66 0.26
N VAL A 20 6.78 0.59 1.02
CA VAL A 20 7.48 0.36 2.30
C VAL A 20 8.97 0.15 2.05
N VAL A 21 9.35 -0.65 1.06
CA VAL A 21 10.76 -0.85 0.69
C VAL A 21 11.40 0.47 0.26
N LEU A 22 10.74 1.24 -0.61
CA LEU A 22 11.22 2.55 -1.08
C LEU A 22 11.35 3.56 0.06
N SER A 23 10.58 3.43 1.15
CA SER A 23 10.70 4.31 2.31
C SER A 23 12.02 4.16 3.08
N TRP A 24 12.71 3.02 2.92
CA TRP A 24 14.03 2.79 3.51
C TRP A 24 15.16 3.40 2.68
N PHE A 25 14.88 3.76 1.42
CA PHE A 25 15.84 4.39 0.54
C PHE A 25 15.62 5.90 0.52
N PRO A 26 16.68 6.71 0.63
CA PRO A 26 16.54 8.15 0.49
C PRO A 26 16.09 8.51 -0.93
N ALA A 27 14.95 9.19 -1.04
CA ALA A 27 14.44 9.70 -2.30
C ALA A 27 15.25 10.95 -2.71
N THR A 28 16.30 10.76 -3.50
CA THR A 28 17.04 11.87 -4.11
C THR A 28 16.18 12.56 -5.18
N SER A 29 16.19 13.89 -5.19
CA SER A 29 15.45 14.70 -6.17
C SER A 29 15.89 14.35 -7.59
N GLY A 30 14.95 13.95 -8.45
CA GLY A 30 15.23 13.50 -9.82
C GLY A 30 15.71 12.05 -9.95
N GLY A 31 15.85 11.31 -8.85
CA GLY A 31 16.20 9.89 -8.85
C GLY A 31 15.00 8.98 -9.16
N VAL A 32 15.30 7.77 -9.62
CA VAL A 32 14.29 6.74 -9.92
C VAL A 32 13.42 6.42 -8.70
N VAL A 33 14.00 6.39 -7.50
CA VAL A 33 13.29 6.16 -6.22
C VAL A 33 12.19 7.22 -5.99
N ALA A 34 12.48 8.50 -6.26
CA ALA A 34 11.51 9.58 -6.10
C ALA A 34 10.37 9.48 -7.13
N GLN A 35 10.68 9.11 -8.38
CA GLN A 35 9.66 8.94 -9.41
C GLN A 35 8.74 7.75 -9.14
N VAL A 36 9.31 6.60 -8.76
CA VAL A 36 8.53 5.39 -8.45
C VAL A 36 7.70 5.60 -7.19
N SER A 37 8.27 6.20 -6.14
CA SER A 37 7.51 6.49 -4.91
C SER A 37 6.36 7.48 -5.16
N TYR A 38 6.54 8.50 -6.01
CA TYR A 38 5.47 9.40 -6.41
C TYR A 38 4.37 8.66 -7.21
N PHE A 39 4.75 7.81 -8.16
CA PHE A 39 3.79 7.05 -8.96
C PHE A 39 2.98 6.08 -8.09
N VAL A 40 3.65 5.25 -7.29
CA VAL A 40 3.00 4.30 -6.37
C VAL A 40 2.19 5.04 -5.31
N GLY A 41 2.72 6.17 -4.82
CA GLY A 41 2.05 7.09 -3.92
C GLY A 41 0.69 7.50 -4.46
N ARG A 42 0.61 8.01 -5.69
CA ARG A 42 -0.64 8.46 -6.31
C ARG A 42 -1.78 7.44 -6.29
N PHE A 43 -1.48 6.15 -6.41
CA PHE A 43 -2.49 5.08 -6.35
C PHE A 43 -2.80 4.60 -4.93
N THR A 44 -1.81 4.61 -4.04
CA THR A 44 -1.95 4.07 -2.68
C THR A 44 -2.35 5.13 -1.65
N GLU A 45 -2.05 6.42 -1.89
CA GLU A 45 -2.36 7.57 -1.03
C GLU A 45 -3.82 7.65 -0.63
N PRO A 46 -4.83 7.59 -1.53
CA PRO A 46 -6.22 7.78 -1.12
C PRO A 46 -6.69 6.71 -0.13
N VAL A 47 -6.21 5.47 -0.29
CA VAL A 47 -6.52 4.36 0.64
C VAL A 47 -5.75 4.54 1.95
N LEU A 48 -4.47 4.88 1.87
CA LEU A 48 -3.61 5.05 3.04
C LEU A 48 -4.00 6.29 3.87
N ASP A 49 -4.42 7.39 3.23
CA ASP A 49 -4.91 8.60 3.89
C ASP A 49 -6.21 8.33 4.64
N ALA A 50 -7.14 7.58 4.04
CA ALA A 50 -8.37 7.17 4.73
C ALA A 50 -8.06 6.38 6.01
N VAL A 51 -7.09 5.46 5.97
CA VAL A 51 -6.65 4.72 7.15
C VAL A 51 -5.87 5.61 8.13
N ARG A 52 -5.04 6.53 7.64
CA ARG A 52 -4.27 7.47 8.46
C ARG A 52 -5.15 8.45 9.24
N ARG A 53 -6.35 8.76 8.75
CA ARG A 53 -7.35 9.57 9.48
C ARG A 53 -7.93 8.82 10.70
N ILE A 54 -7.93 7.50 10.68
CA ILE A 54 -8.45 6.64 11.75
C ILE A 54 -7.32 6.33 12.75
N LEU A 55 -6.09 6.19 12.26
CA LEU A 55 -4.94 5.91 13.11
C LEU A 55 -4.45 7.18 13.83
N PRO A 56 -3.96 7.05 15.08
CA PRO A 56 -3.25 8.14 15.74
C PRO A 56 -1.98 8.50 14.94
N ARG A 57 -1.56 9.77 14.99
CA ARG A 57 -0.37 10.24 14.25
C ARG A 57 0.88 9.55 14.78
N THR A 58 1.44 8.58 14.04
CA THR A 58 2.58 7.74 14.44
C THR A 58 3.95 8.41 14.25
N GLY A 59 4.02 9.75 14.25
CA GLY A 59 5.28 10.49 14.11
C GLY A 59 5.94 10.25 12.74
N ALA A 60 7.24 9.92 12.73
CA ALA A 60 8.04 9.74 11.50
C ALA A 60 7.81 8.40 10.78
N LEU A 61 7.13 7.44 11.43
CA LEU A 61 6.86 6.12 10.86
C LEU A 61 5.39 6.02 10.47
N ASP A 62 5.13 5.76 9.19
CA ASP A 62 3.77 5.54 8.70
C ASP A 62 3.38 4.06 8.88
N LEU A 63 2.50 3.78 9.86
CA LEU A 63 1.97 2.42 10.08
C LEU A 63 0.75 2.10 9.19
N SER A 64 0.20 3.09 8.49
CA SER A 64 -0.93 2.90 7.57
C SER A 64 -0.72 1.78 6.54
N PRO A 65 0.47 1.61 5.91
CA PRO A 65 0.75 0.52 4.98
C PRO A 65 0.56 -0.86 5.61
N LEU A 66 1.01 -1.04 6.86
CA LEU A 66 0.91 -2.31 7.58
C LEU A 66 -0.56 -2.66 7.85
N VAL A 67 -1.35 -1.69 8.30
CA VAL A 67 -2.78 -1.87 8.58
C VAL A 67 -3.55 -2.22 7.31
N VAL A 68 -3.29 -1.51 6.21
CA VAL A 68 -3.95 -1.80 4.93
C VAL A 68 -3.57 -3.19 4.41
N LEU A 69 -2.31 -3.59 4.55
CA LEU A 69 -1.84 -4.91 4.11
C LEU A 69 -2.49 -6.05 4.90
N LEU A 70 -2.60 -5.88 6.22
CA LEU A 70 -3.30 -6.84 7.09
C LEU A 70 -4.80 -6.94 6.73
N PHE A 71 -5.44 -5.79 6.49
CA PHE A 71 -6.85 -5.73 6.10
C PHE A 71 -7.10 -6.42 4.75
N LEU A 72 -6.25 -6.16 3.75
CA LEU A 72 -6.37 -6.79 2.43
C LEU A 72 -6.17 -8.30 2.48
N GLN A 73 -5.20 -8.79 3.24
CA GLN A 73 -4.94 -10.24 3.37
C GLN A 73 -6.04 -10.98 4.15
N ILE A 74 -6.53 -10.41 5.25
CA ILE A 74 -7.45 -11.12 6.14
C ILE A 74 -8.90 -10.91 5.72
N VAL A 75 -9.29 -9.68 5.43
CA VAL A 75 -10.69 -9.33 5.19
C VAL A 75 -11.01 -9.50 3.71
N VAL A 76 -10.29 -8.83 2.82
CA VAL A 76 -10.63 -8.81 1.39
C VAL A 76 -10.34 -10.16 0.72
N GLN A 77 -9.14 -10.70 0.92
CA GLN A 77 -8.71 -11.95 0.27
C GLN A 77 -9.43 -13.19 0.82
N ARG A 78 -9.92 -13.20 2.06
CA ARG A 78 -10.71 -14.36 2.56
C ARG A 78 -12.22 -14.22 2.37
N MET A 79 -12.77 -13.01 2.45
CA MET A 79 -14.22 -12.78 2.45
C MET A 79 -14.79 -12.70 1.04
N ILE A 80 -14.15 -11.94 0.15
CA ILE A 80 -14.72 -11.61 -1.16
C ILE A 80 -14.44 -12.72 -2.18
N LEU A 81 -13.28 -13.38 -2.10
CA LEU A 81 -12.88 -14.40 -3.07
C LEU A 81 -12.07 -15.44 -2.32
N ARG A 82 -12.61 -16.65 -2.14
CA ARG A 82 -11.79 -17.80 -1.75
C ARG A 82 -10.81 -18.14 -2.87
N CYS A 83 -9.76 -17.34 -3.00
CA CYS A 83 -8.43 -17.80 -3.33
C CYS A 83 -7.88 -18.47 -2.06
#